data_AF-A0A7J2YTA3-F1
#
_entry.id   AF-A0A7J2YTA3-F1
#
_cell.length_a   1.000
_cell.length_b   1.000
_cell.length_c   1.000
_cell.angle_alpha   90.00
_cell.angle_beta   90.00
_cell.angle_gamma   90.00
#
_symmetry.space_group_name_H-M   'P 1'
#
loop_
_entity.id
_entity.type
_entity.pdbx_description
1 polymer ?
#
loop_
_entity_poly.entity_id
_entity_poly.type
_entity_poly.pdbx_seq_one_letter_code
_entity_poly.pdbx_strand_id
1 'polypeptide(L)'
;MGRAWILCKKMFSLTLVFNALLTIACCVGILAGFYWYYSGWNPFAPYLVNGNLLWFAIAAAAINIFPSALLGRKLHTGRFLFHHYFYGFLVMASAVIYVVLFTSVPLTTIFLVNNTSPEVNVGRFFLLGGLTLLLDDLPDVSKRIESGLNHIKAGANRMRKVIVAAQVVTGAFSLYIFAAVCAAMLTIPEWVTPANLILVFTVLITGVTAFIFVKRKAWNNLIVNGEENSH
;
A
#
# COMPACT_ATOMS: atom_id res chain seq x y z
N MET A 1 14.51 -5.10 -25.81
CA MET A 1 14.54 -4.88 -24.34
C MET A 1 14.87 -6.19 -23.66
N GLY A 2 15.92 -6.27 -22.84
CA GLY A 2 16.35 -7.53 -22.21
C GLY A 2 15.39 -8.02 -21.11
N ARG A 3 15.36 -9.34 -20.86
CA ARG A 3 14.53 -9.98 -19.82
C ARG A 3 14.73 -9.37 -18.42
N ALA A 4 15.96 -8.98 -18.08
CA ALA A 4 16.29 -8.35 -16.80
C ALA A 4 15.50 -7.04 -16.56
N TRP A 5 15.38 -6.19 -17.59
CA TRP A 5 14.64 -4.93 -17.48
C TRP A 5 13.14 -5.13 -17.23
N ILE A 6 12.57 -6.19 -17.80
CA ILE A 6 11.17 -6.57 -17.60
C ILE A 6 10.97 -7.00 -16.13
N LEU A 7 11.86 -7.83 -15.60
CA LEU A 7 11.84 -8.24 -14.20
C LEU A 7 11.97 -7.04 -13.25
N CYS A 8 12.91 -6.12 -13.50
CA CYS A 8 13.07 -4.91 -12.69
C CYS A 8 11.78 -4.07 -12.63
N LYS A 9 11.10 -3.90 -13.76
CA LYS A 9 9.83 -3.15 -13.79
C LYS A 9 8.70 -3.89 -13.06
N LYS A 10 8.64 -5.22 -13.15
CA LYS A 10 7.66 -6.04 -12.42
C LYS A 10 7.91 -5.97 -10.92
N MET A 11 9.16 -6.12 -10.49
CA MET A 11 9.56 -5.94 -9.08
C MET A 11 9.21 -4.53 -8.59
N PHE A 12 9.52 -3.49 -9.37
CA PHE A 12 9.18 -2.11 -9.03
C PHE A 12 7.66 -1.92 -8.82
N SER A 13 6.83 -2.49 -9.69
CA SER A 13 5.37 -2.49 -9.54
C SER A 13 4.92 -3.15 -8.24
N LEU A 14 5.45 -4.34 -7.93
CA LEU A 14 5.15 -5.07 -6.70
C LEU A 14 5.59 -4.27 -5.47
N THR A 15 6.78 -3.66 -5.49
CA THR A 15 7.28 -2.81 -4.40
C THR A 15 6.35 -1.62 -4.14
N LEU A 16 5.76 -1.01 -5.18
CA LEU A 16 4.80 0.09 -5.00
C LEU A 16 3.49 -0.37 -4.37
N VAL A 17 2.97 -1.54 -4.74
CA VAL A 17 1.77 -2.12 -4.11
C VAL A 17 2.06 -2.49 -2.65
N PHE A 18 3.19 -3.14 -2.38
CA PHE A 18 3.64 -3.45 -1.03
C PHE A 18 3.80 -2.18 -0.18
N ASN A 19 4.39 -1.13 -0.73
CA ASN A 19 4.51 0.16 -0.05
C ASN A 19 3.15 0.75 0.31
N ALA A 20 2.18 0.72 -0.61
CA ALA A 20 0.84 1.21 -0.31
C ALA A 20 0.19 0.42 0.85
N LEU A 21 0.30 -0.91 0.85
CA LEU A 21 -0.20 -1.74 1.94
C LEU A 21 0.52 -1.44 3.27
N LEU A 22 1.83 -1.23 3.24
CA LEU A 22 2.62 -0.87 4.41
C LEU A 22 2.22 0.50 4.96
N THR A 23 2.00 1.49 4.11
CA THR A 23 1.45 2.80 4.50
C THR A 23 0.11 2.64 5.22
N ILE A 24 -0.81 1.84 4.67
CA ILE A 24 -2.11 1.58 5.28
C ILE A 24 -1.93 0.92 6.65
N ALA A 25 -1.12 -0.14 6.74
CA ALA A 25 -0.89 -0.84 7.99
C ALA A 25 -0.30 0.06 9.08
N CYS A 26 0.70 0.88 8.75
CA CYS A 26 1.29 1.84 9.69
C CYS A 26 0.26 2.89 10.17
N CYS A 27 -0.51 3.46 9.24
CA CYS A 27 -1.51 4.48 9.58
C CYS A 27 -2.66 3.89 10.41
N VAL A 28 -3.12 2.67 10.09
CA VAL A 28 -4.16 1.97 10.87
C VAL A 28 -3.68 1.69 12.29
N GLY A 29 -2.43 1.26 12.47
CA GLY A 29 -1.86 1.06 13.82
C GLY A 29 -1.86 2.34 14.66
N ILE A 30 -1.48 3.47 14.06
CA ILE A 30 -1.47 4.77 14.76
C ILE A 30 -2.90 5.27 15.02
N LEU A 31 -3.80 5.17 14.04
CA LEU A 31 -5.21 5.55 14.23
C LEU A 31 -5.89 4.69 15.28
N ALA A 32 -5.53 3.42 15.38
CA ALA A 32 -6.05 2.56 16.44
C ALA A 32 -5.59 3.03 17.82
N GLY A 33 -4.31 3.40 17.96
CA GLY A 33 -3.81 4.05 19.17
C GLY A 33 -4.56 5.36 19.48
N PHE A 34 -4.80 6.18 18.45
CA PHE A 34 -5.47 7.48 18.55
C PHE A 34 -6.94 7.37 18.99
N TYR A 35 -7.69 6.39 18.46
CA TYR A 35 -9.12 6.24 18.75
C TYR A 35 -9.43 5.31 19.92
N TRP A 36 -8.70 4.20 20.08
CA TRP A 36 -9.11 3.12 20.99
C TRP A 36 -8.23 2.98 22.23
N TYR A 37 -6.93 3.21 22.14
CA TYR A 37 -6.02 2.82 23.22
C TYR A 37 -5.55 3.99 24.09
N TYR A 38 -5.39 5.19 23.52
CA TYR A 38 -4.85 6.34 24.25
C TYR A 38 -5.73 7.57 24.12
N SER A 39 -6.66 7.75 25.06
CA SER A 39 -7.53 8.94 25.11
C SER A 39 -6.69 10.22 25.23
N GLY A 40 -6.84 11.12 24.26
CA GLY A 40 -6.11 12.40 24.25
C GLY A 40 -4.67 12.32 23.71
N TRP A 41 -4.23 11.15 23.23
CA TRP A 41 -2.96 11.07 22.51
C TRP A 41 -3.05 11.86 21.20
N ASN A 42 -2.12 12.78 20.98
CA ASN A 42 -2.01 13.51 19.72
C ASN A 42 -0.72 13.06 19.02
N PRO A 43 -0.80 12.12 18.06
CA PRO A 43 0.37 11.55 17.44
C PRO A 43 1.15 12.64 16.71
N PHE A 44 2.46 12.73 16.97
CA PHE A 44 3.37 13.68 16.33
C PHE A 44 3.04 15.17 16.50
N ALA A 45 2.26 15.53 17.54
CA ALA A 45 2.03 16.92 17.90
C ALA A 45 3.35 17.61 18.31
N PRO A 46 3.50 18.93 18.07
CA PRO A 46 2.52 19.82 17.43
C PRO A 46 2.58 19.83 15.90
N TYR A 47 3.51 19.09 15.28
CA TYR A 47 3.77 19.17 13.83
C TYR A 47 2.64 18.54 13.01
N LEU A 48 2.10 17.41 13.48
CA LEU A 48 0.86 16.86 12.96
C LEU A 48 -0.29 17.46 13.75
N VAL A 49 -1.04 18.36 13.11
CA VAL A 49 -2.11 19.15 13.77
C VAL A 49 -3.21 18.24 14.32
N ASN A 50 -3.51 17.13 13.65
CA ASN A 50 -4.51 16.17 14.10
C ASN A 50 -4.23 14.76 13.57
N GLY A 51 -4.38 13.74 14.42
CA GLY A 51 -4.20 12.33 14.05
C GLY A 51 -5.14 11.86 12.93
N ASN A 52 -6.34 12.45 12.81
CA ASN A 52 -7.31 12.15 11.74
C ASN A 52 -6.73 12.36 10.34
N LEU A 53 -5.69 13.20 10.18
CA LEU A 53 -5.08 13.46 8.88
C LEU A 53 -4.43 12.20 8.28
N LEU A 54 -4.10 11.19 9.09
CA LEU A 54 -3.59 9.89 8.63
C LEU A 54 -4.57 9.15 7.70
N TRP A 55 -5.87 9.45 7.75
CA TRP A 55 -6.84 8.93 6.77
C TRP A 55 -6.52 9.36 5.33
N PHE A 56 -5.92 10.53 5.12
CA PHE A 56 -5.51 10.96 3.79
C PHE A 56 -4.34 10.13 3.26
N ALA A 57 -3.42 9.67 4.12
CA ALA A 57 -2.35 8.76 3.72
C ALA A 57 -2.89 7.36 3.36
N ILE A 58 -3.89 6.87 4.11
CA ILE A 58 -4.61 5.63 3.76
C ILE A 58 -5.31 5.77 2.40
N ALA A 59 -6.02 6.88 2.18
CA ALA A 59 -6.69 7.14 0.90
C ALA A 59 -5.70 7.26 -0.26
N ALA A 60 -4.57 7.97 -0.08
CA ALA A 60 -3.52 8.08 -1.08
C ALA A 60 -2.94 6.70 -1.44
N ALA A 61 -2.63 5.89 -0.43
CA ALA A 61 -2.12 4.54 -0.61
C ALA A 61 -3.12 3.65 -1.36
N ALA A 62 -4.40 3.65 -0.96
CA ALA A 62 -5.45 2.88 -1.61
C ALA A 62 -5.62 3.26 -3.09
N ILE A 63 -5.65 4.56 -3.40
CA ILE A 63 -5.73 5.05 -4.79
C ILE A 63 -4.49 4.64 -5.59
N ASN A 64 -3.30 4.60 -4.98
CA ASN A 64 -2.05 4.23 -5.63
C ASN A 64 -1.94 2.72 -5.93
N ILE A 65 -2.66 1.82 -5.25
CA ILE A 65 -2.60 0.37 -5.49
C ILE A 65 -2.93 0.03 -6.94
N PHE A 66 -4.02 0.59 -7.46
CA PHE A 66 -4.53 0.25 -8.79
C PHE A 66 -3.57 0.61 -9.94
N PRO A 67 -3.10 1.87 -10.07
CA PRO A 67 -2.11 2.24 -11.09
C PRO A 67 -0.76 1.53 -10.88
N SER A 68 -0.37 1.24 -9.62
CA SER A 68 0.84 0.46 -9.33
C SER A 68 0.75 -0.95 -9.90
N ALA A 69 -0.28 -1.71 -9.53
CA ALA A 69 -0.49 -3.08 -10.02
C ALA A 69 -0.61 -3.17 -11.55
N LEU A 70 -1.13 -2.12 -12.20
CA LEU A 70 -1.21 -2.11 -13.66
C LEU A 70 0.16 -1.95 -14.33
N LEU A 71 1.09 -1.19 -13.74
CA LEU A 71 2.44 -1.03 -14.32
C LEU A 71 3.14 -2.38 -14.50
N GLY A 72 2.97 -3.29 -13.55
CA GLY A 72 3.48 -4.66 -13.61
C GLY A 72 2.76 -5.52 -14.63
N ARG A 73 1.44 -5.38 -14.79
CA ARG A 73 0.63 -6.18 -15.72
C ARG A 73 0.87 -5.90 -17.21
N LYS A 74 1.27 -4.67 -17.57
CA LYS A 74 1.63 -4.33 -18.97
C LYS A 74 2.86 -5.09 -19.47
N LEU A 75 3.60 -5.71 -18.57
CA LEU A 75 4.77 -6.50 -18.89
C LEU A 75 4.28 -7.93 -19.07
N HIS A 76 4.09 -8.35 -20.33
CA HIS A 76 3.83 -9.75 -20.67
C HIS A 76 5.10 -10.58 -20.40
N THR A 77 5.51 -10.68 -19.14
CA THR A 77 6.28 -11.81 -18.65
C THR A 77 5.36 -12.99 -18.86
N GLY A 78 5.58 -13.79 -19.90
CA GLY A 78 4.83 -15.05 -20.10
C GLY A 78 4.76 -15.83 -18.78
N ARG A 79 3.78 -16.74 -18.66
CA ARG A 79 3.37 -17.57 -17.47
C ARG A 79 4.49 -18.39 -16.79
N PHE A 80 5.68 -17.84 -16.74
CA PHE A 80 6.94 -18.51 -16.64
C PHE A 80 7.35 -18.47 -15.18
N LEU A 81 6.72 -19.37 -14.41
CA LEU A 81 7.04 -19.77 -13.03
C LEU A 81 5.93 -19.39 -12.05
N PHE A 82 4.81 -20.11 -12.20
CA PHE A 82 3.77 -20.39 -11.19
C PHE A 82 3.04 -19.17 -10.59
N HIS A 83 1.72 -19.14 -10.79
CA HIS A 83 0.71 -18.34 -10.08
C HIS A 83 1.26 -17.56 -8.87
N HIS A 84 1.62 -16.29 -9.02
CA HIS A 84 2.14 -15.49 -7.89
C HIS A 84 1.08 -15.38 -6.80
N TYR A 85 -0.21 -15.48 -7.16
CA TYR A 85 -1.28 -15.64 -6.18
C TYR A 85 -1.13 -16.91 -5.32
N PHE A 86 -0.64 -18.03 -5.87
CA PHE A 86 -0.44 -19.28 -5.13
C PHE A 86 0.72 -19.13 -4.16
N TYR A 87 1.83 -18.54 -4.60
CA TYR A 87 2.94 -18.20 -3.70
C TYR A 87 2.53 -17.16 -2.65
N GLY A 88 1.76 -16.16 -3.05
CA GLY A 88 1.19 -15.16 -2.14
C GLY A 88 0.32 -15.82 -1.09
N PHE A 89 -0.57 -16.74 -1.49
CA PHE A 89 -1.39 -17.52 -0.58
C PHE A 89 -0.55 -18.39 0.36
N LEU A 90 0.45 -19.10 -0.17
CA LEU A 90 1.35 -19.94 0.63
C LEU A 90 2.12 -19.09 1.65
N VAL A 91 2.70 -17.97 1.23
CA VAL A 91 3.41 -17.03 2.12
C VAL A 91 2.47 -16.49 3.19
N MET A 92 1.25 -16.09 2.84
CA MET A 92 0.26 -15.65 3.83
C MET A 92 -0.11 -16.77 4.80
N ALA A 93 -0.39 -17.98 4.32
CA ALA A 93 -0.74 -19.13 5.16
C ALA A 93 0.41 -19.49 6.12
N SER A 94 1.64 -19.54 5.62
CA SER A 94 2.84 -19.74 6.43
C SER A 94 3.04 -18.63 7.45
N ALA A 95 2.80 -17.37 7.08
CA ALA A 95 2.89 -16.24 8.00
C ALA A 95 1.81 -16.30 9.09
N VAL A 96 0.58 -16.70 8.75
CA VAL A 96 -0.51 -16.93 9.73
C VAL A 96 -0.11 -18.04 10.69
N ILE A 97 0.34 -19.19 10.19
CA ILE A 97 0.79 -20.32 11.01
C ILE A 97 1.94 -19.88 11.92
N TYR A 98 2.91 -19.15 11.39
CA TYR A 98 4.02 -18.61 12.15
C TYR A 98 3.53 -17.70 13.30
N VAL A 99 2.66 -16.74 13.01
CA VAL A 99 2.13 -15.82 14.04
C VAL A 99 1.36 -16.59 15.11
N VAL A 100 0.52 -17.55 14.72
CA VAL A 100 -0.31 -18.34 15.66
C VAL A 100 0.54 -19.26 16.54
N LEU A 101 1.60 -19.86 16.00
CA LEU A 101 2.44 -20.79 16.74
C LEU A 101 3.49 -20.08 17.62
N PHE A 102 4.02 -18.95 17.15
CA PHE A 102 5.19 -18.30 17.79
C PHE A 102 4.85 -16.99 18.50
N THR A 103 3.60 -16.53 18.48
CA THR A 103 3.19 -15.30 19.18
C THR A 103 1.85 -15.49 19.88
N SER A 104 1.61 -14.73 20.96
CA SER A 104 0.32 -14.68 21.65
C SER A 104 -0.65 -13.64 21.08
N VAL A 105 -0.27 -12.95 19.99
CA VAL A 105 -1.04 -11.83 19.43
C VAL A 105 -2.16 -12.37 18.53
N PRO A 106 -3.43 -12.02 18.78
CA PRO A 106 -4.53 -12.40 17.90
C PRO A 106 -4.36 -11.81 16.49
N LEU A 107 -4.62 -12.61 15.45
CA LEU A 107 -4.54 -12.19 14.05
C LEU A 107 -5.38 -10.95 13.74
N THR A 108 -6.55 -10.80 14.39
CA THR A 108 -7.44 -9.64 14.24
C THR A 108 -6.82 -8.34 14.72
N THR A 109 -5.86 -8.42 15.62
CA THR A 109 -5.16 -7.28 16.22
C THR A 109 -3.71 -7.19 15.75
N ILE A 110 -3.30 -8.03 14.79
CA ILE A 110 -1.89 -8.13 14.40
C ILE A 110 -1.37 -6.82 13.87
N PHE A 111 -2.17 -5.95 13.25
CA PHE A 111 -1.74 -4.62 12.79
C PHE A 111 -1.94 -3.50 13.83
N LEU A 112 -2.43 -3.83 15.04
CA LEU A 112 -2.81 -2.88 16.08
C LEU A 112 -1.86 -2.92 17.31
N VAL A 113 -1.26 -4.08 17.61
CA VAL A 113 -0.51 -4.32 18.86
C VAL A 113 0.98 -3.93 18.74
N ASN A 114 1.64 -3.72 19.88
CA ASN A 114 3.03 -3.29 20.07
C ASN A 114 4.01 -3.69 18.93
N ASN A 115 4.62 -2.66 18.35
CA ASN A 115 5.57 -2.65 17.25
C ASN A 115 6.99 -3.09 17.63
N THR A 116 7.24 -3.52 18.87
CA THR A 116 8.57 -3.94 19.32
C THR A 116 8.88 -5.43 19.12
N SER A 117 7.90 -6.32 19.00
CA SER A 117 8.16 -7.76 18.79
C SER A 117 8.70 -8.02 17.37
N PRO A 118 9.93 -8.56 17.23
CA PRO A 118 10.46 -8.94 15.93
C PRO A 118 9.60 -9.98 15.22
N GLU A 119 9.05 -10.96 15.96
CA GLU A 119 8.24 -12.06 15.44
C GLU A 119 6.95 -11.53 14.82
N VAL A 120 6.23 -10.66 15.53
CA VAL A 120 4.99 -10.05 15.01
C VAL A 120 5.29 -9.21 13.77
N ASN A 121 6.40 -8.47 13.75
CA ASN A 121 6.79 -7.65 12.60
C ASN A 121 7.19 -8.49 11.38
N VAL A 122 7.88 -9.62 11.58
CA VAL A 122 8.17 -10.60 10.52
C VAL A 122 6.87 -11.17 9.96
N GLY A 123 5.92 -11.54 10.83
CA GLY A 123 4.59 -12.00 10.44
C GLY A 123 3.84 -10.96 9.59
N ARG A 124 3.79 -9.70 10.02
CA ARG A 124 3.20 -8.59 9.26
C ARG A 124 3.84 -8.42 7.89
N PHE A 125 5.18 -8.41 7.84
CA PHE A 125 5.92 -8.24 6.59
C PHE A 125 5.54 -9.32 5.58
N PHE A 126 5.55 -10.58 6.00
CA PHE A 126 5.18 -11.69 5.12
C PHE A 126 3.69 -11.71 4.76
N LEU A 127 2.79 -11.32 5.68
CA LEU A 127 1.36 -11.17 5.37
C LEU A 127 1.13 -10.11 4.30
N LEU A 128 1.72 -8.92 4.44
CA LEU A 128 1.60 -7.84 3.47
C LEU A 128 2.30 -8.18 2.15
N GLY A 129 3.42 -8.90 2.21
CA GLY A 129 4.15 -9.38 1.03
C GLY A 129 3.34 -10.42 0.26
N GLY A 130 2.77 -11.40 0.95
CA GLY A 130 1.88 -12.40 0.35
C GLY A 130 0.61 -11.78 -0.22
N LEU A 131 0.01 -10.80 0.47
CA LEU A 131 -1.14 -10.04 -0.03
C LEU A 131 -0.77 -9.25 -1.29
N THR A 132 0.43 -8.67 -1.36
CA THR A 132 0.91 -7.96 -2.56
C THR A 132 0.95 -8.88 -3.77
N LEU A 133 1.49 -10.10 -3.61
CA LEU A 133 1.55 -11.09 -4.68
C LEU A 133 0.15 -11.55 -5.12
N LEU A 134 -0.77 -11.71 -4.16
CA LEU A 134 -2.16 -12.07 -4.45
C LEU A 134 -2.91 -10.94 -5.17
N LEU A 135 -2.68 -9.67 -4.79
CA LEU A 135 -3.30 -8.52 -5.44
C LEU A 135 -2.81 -8.30 -6.88
N ASP A 136 -1.55 -8.60 -7.16
CA ASP A 136 -0.95 -8.47 -8.50
C ASP A 136 -1.62 -9.42 -9.51
N ASP A 137 -1.90 -10.66 -9.09
CA ASP A 137 -2.52 -11.72 -9.90
C ASP A 137 -4.03 -11.90 -9.64
N LEU A 138 -4.67 -11.01 -8.86
CA LEU A 138 -6.08 -11.12 -8.46
C LEU A 138 -7.08 -11.32 -9.63
N PRO A 139 -6.93 -10.65 -10.79
CA PRO A 139 -7.82 -10.87 -11.94
C PRO A 139 -7.78 -12.32 -12.46
N ASP A 140 -6.63 -12.99 -12.36
CA ASP A 140 -6.39 -14.32 -12.93
C ASP A 140 -7.00 -15.43 -12.05
N VAL A 141 -7.33 -15.12 -10.80
CA VAL A 141 -7.91 -16.07 -9.83
C VAL A 141 -9.38 -16.38 -10.15
N SER A 142 -10.13 -15.41 -10.67
CA SER A 142 -11.56 -15.59 -10.92
C SER A 142 -12.13 -14.58 -11.92
N LYS A 143 -12.89 -15.08 -12.90
CA LYS A 143 -13.68 -14.27 -13.83
C LYS A 143 -14.64 -13.29 -13.13
N ARG A 144 -15.14 -13.63 -11.93
CA ARG A 144 -15.97 -12.73 -11.13
C ARG A 144 -15.18 -11.53 -10.62
N ILE A 145 -13.94 -11.77 -10.18
CA ILE A 145 -13.06 -10.70 -9.70
C ILE A 145 -12.61 -9.84 -10.88
N GLU A 146 -12.26 -10.45 -12.01
CA GLU A 146 -11.97 -9.73 -13.25
C GLU A 146 -13.15 -8.81 -13.66
N SER A 147 -14.37 -9.34 -13.68
CA SER A 147 -15.57 -8.55 -13.96
C SER A 147 -15.76 -7.40 -12.96
N GLY A 148 -15.58 -7.66 -11.66
CA GLY A 148 -15.64 -6.61 -10.63
C GLY A 148 -14.59 -5.51 -10.81
N LEU A 149 -13.35 -5.89 -11.12
CA LEU A 149 -12.26 -4.96 -11.43
C LEU A 149 -12.56 -4.15 -12.69
N ASN A 150 -13.18 -4.75 -13.69
CA ASN A 150 -13.63 -4.04 -14.89
C ASN A 150 -14.75 -3.02 -14.59
N HIS A 151 -15.68 -3.33 -13.67
CA HIS A 151 -16.67 -2.36 -13.19
C HIS A 151 -16.00 -1.19 -12.45
N ILE A 152 -15.04 -1.46 -11.57
CA ILE A 152 -14.27 -0.42 -10.87
C ILE A 152 -13.50 0.44 -11.87
N LYS A 153 -12.87 -0.19 -12.87
CA LYS A 153 -12.16 0.51 -13.95
C LYS A 153 -13.10 1.41 -14.76
N ALA A 154 -14.30 0.93 -15.09
CA ALA A 154 -15.31 1.71 -15.80
C ALA A 154 -15.84 2.89 -14.96
N GLY A 155 -16.08 2.67 -13.66
CA GLY A 155 -16.44 3.73 -12.72
C GLY A 155 -15.34 4.79 -12.58
N ALA A 156 -14.08 4.34 -12.48
CA ALA A 156 -12.91 5.21 -12.42
C ALA A 156 -12.74 6.04 -13.70
N ASN A 157 -13.12 5.50 -14.86
CA ASN A 157 -13.14 6.24 -16.12
C ASN A 157 -14.15 7.41 -16.05
N ARG A 158 -15.38 7.14 -15.60
CA ARG A 158 -16.42 8.18 -15.45
C ARG A 158 -16.01 9.26 -14.46
N MET A 159 -15.32 8.88 -13.38
CA MET A 159 -14.90 9.79 -12.30
C MET A 159 -13.44 10.23 -12.41
N ARG A 160 -12.83 10.18 -13.60
CA ARG A 160 -11.38 10.39 -13.77
C ARG A 160 -10.87 11.69 -13.17
N LYS A 161 -11.56 12.81 -13.44
CA LYS A 161 -11.17 14.13 -12.91
C LYS A 161 -11.19 14.14 -11.38
N VAL A 162 -12.19 13.49 -10.79
CA VAL A 162 -12.35 13.38 -9.33
C VAL A 162 -11.24 12.53 -8.74
N ILE A 163 -10.91 11.37 -9.34
CA ILE A 163 -9.82 10.51 -8.87
C ILE A 163 -8.48 11.22 -8.94
N VAL A 164 -8.20 11.94 -10.04
CA VAL A 164 -6.96 12.73 -10.17
C VAL A 164 -6.90 13.82 -9.12
N ALA A 165 -7.99 14.57 -8.90
CA ALA A 165 -8.04 15.60 -7.86
C ALA A 165 -7.86 14.99 -6.46
N ALA A 166 -8.55 13.89 -6.15
CA ALA A 166 -8.40 13.16 -4.90
C ALA A 166 -6.97 12.67 -4.68
N GLN A 167 -6.32 12.15 -5.72
CA GLN A 167 -4.93 11.70 -5.66
C GLN A 167 -3.94 12.85 -5.40
N VAL A 168 -4.17 14.03 -6.00
CA VAL A 168 -3.36 15.24 -5.71
C VAL A 168 -3.54 15.67 -4.26
N VAL A 169 -4.79 15.77 -3.80
CA VAL A 169 -5.11 16.23 -2.44
C VAL A 169 -4.54 15.25 -1.40
N THR A 170 -4.88 13.97 -1.51
CA THR A 170 -4.41 12.92 -0.59
C THR A 170 -2.89 12.75 -0.63
N GLY A 171 -2.26 12.91 -1.81
CA GLY A 171 -0.81 12.94 -1.97
C GLY A 171 -0.15 14.13 -1.29
N ALA A 172 -0.75 15.32 -1.38
CA ALA A 172 -0.26 16.52 -0.68
C ALA A 172 -0.32 16.34 0.85
N PHE A 173 -1.42 15.81 1.37
CA PHE A 173 -1.55 15.47 2.80
C PHE A 173 -0.54 14.40 3.23
N SER A 174 -0.25 13.42 2.38
CA SER A 174 0.79 12.42 2.66
C SER A 174 2.17 13.06 2.80
N LEU A 175 2.54 14.00 1.92
CA LEU A 175 3.80 14.74 2.04
C LEU A 175 3.84 15.64 3.29
N TYR A 176 2.70 16.24 3.66
CA TYR A 176 2.57 16.97 4.92
C TYR A 176 2.79 16.06 6.13
N ILE A 177 2.17 14.87 6.17
CA ILE A 177 2.37 13.88 7.24
C ILE A 177 3.83 13.46 7.30
N PHE A 178 4.46 13.16 6.16
CA PHE A 178 5.90 12.87 6.09
C PHE A 178 6.73 13.98 6.74
N ALA A 179 6.51 15.23 6.36
CA ALA A 179 7.24 16.37 6.92
C ALA A 179 6.99 16.53 8.43
N ALA A 180 5.75 16.36 8.87
CA ALA A 180 5.37 16.45 10.27
C ALA A 180 6.04 15.38 11.13
N VAL A 181 6.05 14.12 10.67
CA VAL A 181 6.71 13.01 11.38
C VAL A 181 8.23 13.20 11.39
N CYS A 182 8.82 13.67 10.29
CA CYS A 182 10.25 14.00 10.26
C CYS A 182 10.61 15.09 11.28
N ALA A 183 9.86 16.20 11.31
CA ALA A 183 10.09 17.29 12.26
C ALA A 183 9.93 16.81 13.72
N ALA A 184 8.92 15.98 13.97
CA ALA A 184 8.68 15.33 15.25
C ALA A 184 9.88 14.46 15.69
N MET A 185 10.41 13.61 14.80
CA MET A 185 11.57 12.76 15.08
C MET A 185 12.89 13.53 15.26
N LEU A 186 13.05 14.66 14.57
CA LEU A 186 14.23 15.52 14.72
C LEU A 186 14.25 16.24 16.07
N THR A 187 13.09 16.47 16.67
CA THR A 187 12.97 17.20 17.94
C THR A 187 12.86 16.29 19.16
N ILE A 188 12.35 15.07 18.98
CA ILE A 188 12.20 14.07 20.04
C ILE A 188 12.97 12.81 19.62
N PRO A 189 14.24 12.64 20.05
CA PRO A 189 15.09 11.53 19.65
C PRO A 189 14.49 10.14 19.96
N GLU A 190 13.67 10.03 21.01
CA GLU A 190 12.97 8.79 21.40
C GLU A 190 11.98 8.33 20.32
N TRP A 191 11.56 9.23 19.43
CA TRP A 191 10.67 8.89 18.32
C TRP A 191 11.42 8.36 17.10
N VAL A 192 12.76 8.32 17.13
CA VAL A 192 13.58 7.66 16.11
C VAL A 192 13.55 6.14 16.31
N THR A 193 12.38 5.55 16.02
CA THR A 193 12.15 4.11 16.10
C THR A 193 12.09 3.50 14.69
N PRO A 194 12.39 2.19 14.53
CA PRO A 194 12.21 1.50 13.26
C PRO A 194 10.80 1.65 12.68
N ALA A 195 9.76 1.65 13.53
CA ALA A 195 8.38 1.83 13.09
C ALA A 195 8.12 3.21 12.49
N ASN A 196 8.63 4.28 13.13
CA ASN A 196 8.48 5.64 12.62
C ASN A 196 9.33 5.87 11.37
N LEU A 197 10.51 5.27 11.27
CA LEU A 197 11.32 5.29 10.05
C LEU A 197 10.59 4.61 8.88
N ILE A 198 9.97 3.46 9.12
CA ILE A 198 9.13 2.77 8.12
C ILE A 198 7.96 3.65 7.71
N LEU A 199 7.24 4.25 8.67
CA LEU A 199 6.14 5.18 8.41
C LEU A 199 6.59 6.34 7.53
N VAL A 200 7.67 7.03 7.89
CA VAL A 200 8.23 8.16 7.15
C VAL A 200 8.53 7.75 5.71
N PHE A 201 9.27 6.66 5.53
CA PHE A 201 9.68 6.19 4.22
C PHE A 201 8.47 5.80 3.35
N THR A 202 7.52 5.06 3.93
CA THR A 202 6.37 4.55 3.18
C THR A 202 5.40 5.67 2.80
N VAL A 203 5.15 6.62 3.70
CA VAL A 203 4.31 7.80 3.44
C VAL A 203 4.96 8.72 2.40
N LEU A 204 6.29 8.90 2.43
CA LEU A 204 7.02 9.63 1.40
C LEU A 204 6.81 9.00 0.03
N ILE A 205 7.06 7.70 -0.10
CA ILE A 205 6.87 6.97 -1.36
C ILE A 205 5.41 7.10 -1.81
N THR A 206 4.44 6.96 -0.91
CA THR A 206 3.01 7.08 -1.23
C THR A 206 2.67 8.48 -1.75
N GLY A 207 3.14 9.54 -1.09
CA GLY A 207 2.95 10.92 -1.53
C GLY A 207 3.57 11.18 -2.90
N VAL A 208 4.86 10.85 -3.08
CA VAL A 208 5.58 11.04 -4.35
C VAL A 208 4.93 10.24 -5.48
N THR A 209 4.56 8.98 -5.22
CA THR A 209 3.91 8.10 -6.20
C THR A 209 2.57 8.66 -6.68
N ALA A 210 1.78 9.27 -5.78
CA ALA A 210 0.53 9.92 -6.14
C ALA A 210 0.75 11.02 -7.20
N PHE A 211 1.73 11.90 -7.00
CA PHE A 211 2.06 12.95 -7.98
C PHE A 211 2.65 12.39 -9.27
N ILE A 212 3.49 11.35 -9.20
CA ILE A 212 4.04 10.69 -10.40
C ILE A 212 2.91 10.12 -11.27
N PHE A 213 1.91 9.46 -10.67
CA PHE A 213 0.79 8.91 -11.42
C PHE A 213 -0.09 9.97 -12.06
N VAL A 214 -0.30 11.10 -11.39
CA VAL A 214 -0.99 12.26 -11.97
C VAL A 214 -0.19 12.82 -13.15
N LYS A 215 1.10 13.09 -12.96
CA LYS A 215 2.00 13.62 -14.01
C LYS A 215 2.08 12.69 -15.23
N ARG A 216 2.18 11.39 -15.00
CA ARG A 216 2.23 10.36 -16.05
C ARG A 216 0.87 10.04 -16.65
N LYS A 217 -0.21 10.70 -16.20
CA LYS A 217 -1.58 10.44 -16.63
C LYS A 217 -1.89 8.95 -16.55
N ALA A 218 -1.50 8.28 -15.47
CA ALA A 218 -1.61 6.83 -15.32
C ALA A 218 -3.05 6.35 -15.57
N TRP A 219 -4.03 7.11 -15.07
CA TRP A 219 -5.46 6.91 -15.30
C TRP A 219 -5.90 7.09 -16.76
N ASN A 220 -5.20 7.88 -17.58
CA ASN A 220 -5.50 8.01 -19.01
C ASN A 220 -4.96 6.81 -19.79
N ASN A 221 -3.73 6.39 -19.48
CA ASN A 221 -3.07 5.25 -20.11
C ASN A 221 -3.71 3.89 -19.71
N LEU A 222 -4.60 3.92 -18.72
CA LEU A 222 -5.46 2.81 -18.30
C LEU A 222 -6.66 2.61 -19.25
N ILE A 223 -7.13 3.69 -19.87
CA ILE A 223 -8.35 3.73 -20.69
C ILE A 223 -8.05 3.27 -22.11
N VAL A 224 -7.01 3.81 -22.74
CA VAL A 224 -6.63 3.51 -24.14
C VAL A 224 -6.39 2.00 -24.34
N ASN A 225 -5.66 1.36 -23.43
CA ASN A 225 -5.40 -0.08 -23.50
C ASN A 225 -6.61 -0.96 -23.12
N GLY A 226 -7.69 -0.38 -22.58
CA GLY A 226 -8.93 -1.09 -22.28
C GLY A 226 -9.81 -1.28 -23.51
N GLU A 227 -9.82 -0.31 -24.41
CA GLU A 227 -10.61 -0.32 -25.65
C GLU A 227 -9.98 -1.23 -26.72
N GLU A 228 -8.64 -1.35 -26.76
CA GLU A 228 -7.93 -2.26 -27.68
C GLU A 228 -8.15 -3.76 -27.37
N ASN A 229 -8.46 -4.12 -26.13
CA ASN A 229 -8.65 -5.52 -25.72
C ASN A 229 -10.13 -5.97 -25.73
N SER A 230 -11.05 -5.10 -26.15
CA SER A 230 -12.49 -5.39 -26.25
C SER A 230 -12.98 -5.62 -27.68
N HIS A 231 -12.05 -5.75 -28.64
CA HIS A 231 -12.32 -6.05 -30.04
C HIS A 231 -11.68 -7.38 -30.46
#